data_AF-A0A2E7CHN7-F1
#
_entry.id   AF-A0A2E7CHN7-F1
#
_cell.length_a   1.000
_cell.length_b   1.000
_cell.length_c   1.000
_cell.angle_alpha   90.00
_cell.angle_beta   90.00
_cell.angle_gamma   90.00
#
_symmetry.space_group_name_H-M   'P 1'
#
loop_
_entity.id
_entity.type
_entity.pdbx_description
1 polymer ?
#
loop_
_entity_poly.entity_id
_entity_poly.type
_entity_poly.pdbx_seq_one_letter_code
_entity_poly.pdbx_strand_id
1 'polypeptide(L)'
;MFKRLLKSTVSRFLVSRQQTERQKPSCTQELPHKNKIKRGPCAGLWNTPMVHVNGDVTTCCLDEGLVNRIGNLNVNTLEELWNSPKINRWRLAQVEGRFNDSGPLCNRCNWQSAGLLSSQDAQHWLKQFKTKEKQKQ
;
A
#
# COMPACT_ATOMS: atom_id res chain seq x y z
N MET A 1 72.24 -11.25 -6.11
CA MET A 1 72.55 -10.16 -5.15
C MET A 1 72.79 -8.91 -5.99
N PHE A 2 72.10 -7.77 -5.93
CA PHE A 2 71.28 -7.13 -4.92
C PHE A 2 70.22 -6.25 -5.62
N LYS A 3 69.12 -6.00 -4.91
CA LYS A 3 67.82 -5.47 -5.35
C LYS A 3 67.85 -4.12 -6.10
N ARG A 4 67.08 -4.05 -7.19
CA ARG A 4 66.59 -2.83 -7.86
C ARG A 4 65.76 -2.02 -6.84
N LEU A 5 66.29 -0.89 -6.37
CA LEU A 5 65.53 0.10 -5.58
C LEU A 5 64.90 1.12 -6.53
N LEU A 6 63.74 0.78 -7.09
CA LEU A 6 62.84 1.78 -7.65
C LEU A 6 62.04 2.35 -6.48
N LYS A 7 62.44 3.54 -6.01
CA LYS A 7 61.64 4.35 -5.08
C LYS A 7 60.37 4.77 -5.83
N SER A 8 59.31 3.99 -5.65
CA SER A 8 57.96 4.39 -6.00
C SER A 8 57.55 5.51 -5.04
N THR A 9 57.69 6.74 -5.49
CA THR A 9 57.10 7.90 -4.82
C THR A 9 55.61 7.83 -5.07
N VAL A 10 54.89 7.10 -4.22
CA VAL A 10 53.43 7.22 -4.16
C VAL A 10 53.15 8.61 -3.59
N SER A 11 52.92 9.57 -4.49
CA SER A 11 52.40 10.88 -4.11
C SER A 11 51.03 10.64 -3.47
N ARG A 12 50.99 10.69 -2.14
CA ARG A 12 49.76 10.75 -1.36
C ARG A 12 49.06 12.04 -1.78
N PHE A 13 48.17 11.95 -2.74
CA PHE A 13 47.15 12.96 -2.95
C PHE A 13 46.30 12.99 -1.67
N LEU A 14 46.65 13.91 -0.77
CA LEU A 14 45.79 14.33 0.31
C LEU A 14 44.58 14.97 -0.36
N VAL A 15 43.51 14.18 -0.54
CA VAL A 15 42.18 14.72 -0.80
C VAL A 15 41.85 15.56 0.43
N SER A 16 42.04 16.87 0.29
CA SER A 16 41.53 17.84 1.25
C SER A 16 40.03 17.57 1.37
N ARG A 17 39.60 17.06 2.53
CA ARG A 17 38.19 17.09 2.93
C ARG A 17 37.83 18.56 3.10
N GLN A 18 37.56 19.24 2.00
CA GLN A 18 36.72 20.41 2.04
C GLN A 18 35.35 19.91 2.49
N GLN A 19 35.05 20.12 3.77
CA GLN A 19 33.70 20.03 4.30
C GLN A 19 32.90 21.07 3.51
N THR A 20 32.29 20.66 2.40
CA THR A 20 31.19 21.43 1.84
C THR A 20 30.05 21.23 2.83
N GLU A 21 29.90 22.19 3.73
CA GLU A 21 28.67 22.32 4.50
C GLU A 21 27.53 22.33 3.48
N ARG A 22 26.74 21.24 3.47
CA ARG A 22 25.49 21.21 2.75
C ARG A 22 24.58 22.23 3.42
N GLN A 23 24.59 23.46 2.91
CA GLN A 23 23.55 24.43 3.19
C GLN A 23 22.23 23.76 2.84
N LYS A 24 21.46 23.42 3.88
CA LYS A 24 20.10 22.92 3.74
C LYS A 24 19.33 24.04 3.06
N PRO A 25 18.82 23.87 1.82
CA PRO A 25 18.05 24.93 1.19
C PRO A 25 16.87 25.25 2.12
N SER A 26 16.79 26.51 2.52
CA SER A 26 15.67 27.08 3.29
C SER A 26 14.45 27.13 2.39
N CYS A 27 13.86 25.97 2.12
CA CYS A 27 12.52 25.88 1.58
C CYS A 27 11.56 25.60 2.74
N THR A 28 11.38 26.59 3.61
CA THR A 28 10.13 26.73 4.37
C THR A 28 9.18 27.55 3.50
N GLN A 29 8.80 27.01 2.35
CA GLN A 29 7.55 27.43 1.74
C GLN A 29 6.46 26.69 2.49
N GLU A 30 5.71 27.43 3.30
CA GLU A 30 4.48 26.93 3.91
C GLU A 30 3.57 26.44 2.79
N LEU A 31 3.39 25.12 2.73
CA LEU A 31 2.49 24.52 1.75
C LEU A 31 1.07 25.06 2.03
N PRO A 32 0.35 25.57 1.02
CA PRO A 32 -0.96 26.17 1.19
C PRO A 32 -1.87 25.22 1.96
N HIS A 33 -2.62 25.76 2.93
CA HIS A 33 -3.48 25.01 3.85
C HIS A 33 -4.34 24.02 3.07
N LYS A 34 -3.90 22.75 3.11
CA LYS A 34 -4.39 21.68 2.25
C LYS A 34 -5.86 21.46 2.59
N ASN A 35 -6.76 21.75 1.63
CA ASN A 35 -8.15 21.35 1.72
C ASN A 35 -8.20 19.87 2.14
N LYS A 36 -8.82 19.57 3.28
CA LYS A 36 -8.79 18.20 3.83
C LYS A 36 -9.57 17.28 2.89
N ILE A 37 -8.83 16.50 2.10
CA ILE A 37 -9.41 15.51 1.19
C ILE A 37 -10.22 14.51 2.01
N LYS A 38 -11.52 14.41 1.73
CA LYS A 38 -12.39 13.43 2.38
C LYS A 38 -11.94 12.03 1.95
N ARG A 39 -11.76 11.13 2.91
CA ARG A 39 -11.41 9.74 2.65
C ARG A 39 -12.56 9.06 1.90
N GLY A 40 -12.26 8.51 0.71
CA GLY A 40 -13.18 7.68 -0.06
C GLY A 40 -12.92 6.18 0.15
N PRO A 41 -13.74 5.31 -0.47
CA PRO A 41 -13.51 3.87 -0.46
C PRO A 41 -12.15 3.50 -1.07
N CYS A 42 -11.39 2.64 -0.42
CA CYS A 42 -10.09 2.16 -0.92
C CYS A 42 -10.27 1.26 -2.14
N ALA A 43 -9.52 1.49 -3.22
CA ALA A 43 -9.58 0.65 -4.42
C ALA A 43 -9.08 -0.79 -4.20
N GLY A 44 -8.23 -1.01 -3.19
CA GLY A 44 -7.58 -2.31 -2.94
C GLY A 44 -8.55 -3.47 -2.70
N LEU A 45 -9.69 -3.23 -2.06
CA LEU A 45 -10.72 -4.26 -1.83
C LEU A 45 -11.43 -4.73 -3.12
N TRP A 46 -11.26 -4.01 -4.23
CA TRP A 46 -11.85 -4.36 -5.52
C TRP A 46 -10.79 -4.87 -6.49
N ASN A 47 -9.65 -4.17 -6.56
CA ASN A 47 -8.74 -4.28 -7.69
C ASN A 47 -7.39 -4.92 -7.34
N THR A 48 -7.10 -5.19 -6.06
CA THR A 48 -5.74 -5.57 -5.63
C THR A 48 -5.73 -6.80 -4.72
N PRO A 49 -6.11 -7.98 -5.22
CA PRO A 49 -5.79 -9.23 -4.52
C PRO A 49 -4.26 -9.41 -4.50
N MET A 50 -3.69 -9.62 -3.32
CA MET A 50 -2.26 -9.90 -3.15
C MET A 50 -2.09 -11.34 -2.68
N VAL A 51 -1.24 -12.08 -3.37
CA VAL A 51 -0.96 -13.49 -3.11
C VAL A 51 0.50 -13.62 -2.67
N HIS A 52 0.72 -14.16 -1.48
CA HIS A 52 2.04 -14.49 -0.97
C HIS A 52 2.53 -15.82 -1.55
N VAL A 53 3.84 -16.04 -1.52
CA VAL A 53 4.50 -17.21 -2.10
C VAL A 53 4.00 -18.55 -1.56
N ASN A 54 3.46 -18.57 -0.34
CA ASN A 54 2.87 -19.74 0.30
C ASN A 54 1.38 -19.94 -0.03
N GLY A 55 0.83 -19.12 -0.92
CA GLY A 55 -0.57 -19.13 -1.32
C GLY A 55 -1.50 -18.29 -0.42
N ASP A 56 -1.01 -17.66 0.65
CA ASP A 56 -1.86 -16.79 1.46
C ASP A 56 -2.32 -15.56 0.68
N VAL A 57 -3.59 -15.18 0.84
CA VAL A 57 -4.20 -14.06 0.13
C VAL A 57 -4.55 -12.95 1.12
N THR A 58 -4.16 -11.72 0.77
CA THR A 58 -4.59 -10.48 1.43
C THR A 58 -5.16 -9.47 0.43
N THR A 59 -5.69 -8.36 0.93
CA THR A 59 -6.43 -7.35 0.17
C THR A 59 -5.63 -6.09 -0.15
N CYS A 60 -4.36 -6.03 0.22
CA CYS A 60 -3.56 -4.81 0.09
C CYS A 60 -2.07 -5.13 -0.06
N CYS A 61 -1.38 -4.43 -0.96
CA CYS A 61 0.07 -4.53 -1.11
C CYS A 61 0.85 -3.95 0.07
N LEU A 62 0.21 -3.09 0.88
CA LEU A 62 0.78 -2.53 2.11
C LEU A 62 0.59 -3.45 3.33
N ASP A 63 -0.09 -4.59 3.16
CA ASP A 63 -0.34 -5.57 4.22
C ASP A 63 0.74 -6.65 4.25
N GLU A 64 2.00 -6.23 4.41
CA GLU A 64 3.15 -7.14 4.46
C GLU A 64 3.02 -8.19 5.57
N GLY A 65 2.37 -7.82 6.67
CA GLY A 65 2.13 -8.68 7.84
C GLY A 65 0.92 -9.60 7.73
N LEU A 66 0.22 -9.63 6.58
CA LEU A 66 -0.98 -10.46 6.37
C LEU A 66 -2.08 -10.23 7.42
N VAL A 67 -2.20 -9.01 7.96
CA VAL A 67 -3.18 -8.64 8.98
C VAL A 67 -4.61 -8.76 8.43
N ASN A 68 -4.81 -8.41 7.15
CA ASN A 68 -6.07 -8.55 6.43
C ASN A 68 -6.20 -9.88 5.68
N ARG A 69 -5.44 -10.92 6.05
CA ARG A 69 -5.49 -12.24 5.40
C ARG A 69 -6.93 -12.76 5.29
N ILE A 70 -7.29 -13.17 4.07
CA ILE A 70 -8.63 -13.68 3.75
C ILE A 70 -8.69 -15.19 3.58
N GLY A 71 -7.58 -15.83 3.23
CA GLY A 71 -7.49 -17.28 3.08
C GLY A 71 -6.19 -17.72 2.40
N ASN A 72 -6.19 -18.94 1.84
CA ASN A 72 -5.04 -19.52 1.14
C ASN A 72 -5.50 -20.26 -0.13
N LEU A 73 -4.78 -20.07 -1.24
CA LEU A 73 -5.13 -20.64 -2.56
C LEU A 73 -4.92 -22.15 -2.67
N ASN A 74 -4.21 -22.77 -1.72
CA ASN A 74 -4.10 -24.23 -1.66
C ASN A 74 -5.38 -24.90 -1.12
N VAL A 75 -6.32 -24.10 -0.56
CA VAL A 75 -7.56 -24.59 0.06
C VAL A 75 -8.80 -24.05 -0.66
N ASN A 76 -8.78 -22.78 -1.07
CA ASN A 76 -9.92 -22.11 -1.69
C ASN A 76 -9.53 -21.50 -3.04
N THR A 77 -10.50 -21.40 -3.94
CA THR A 77 -10.28 -20.63 -5.17
C THR A 77 -10.21 -19.13 -4.86
N LEU A 78 -9.54 -18.36 -5.72
CA LEU A 78 -9.53 -16.90 -5.58
C LEU A 78 -10.95 -16.32 -5.63
N GLU A 79 -11.83 -16.89 -6.45
CA GLU A 79 -13.22 -16.45 -6.58
C GLU A 79 -13.99 -16.61 -5.27
N GLU A 80 -13.84 -17.76 -4.59
CA GLU A 80 -14.44 -18.01 -3.28
C GLU A 80 -13.96 -17.01 -2.23
N LEU A 81 -12.65 -16.76 -2.18
CA LEU A 81 -12.05 -15.82 -1.22
C LEU A 81 -12.50 -14.38 -1.50
N TRP A 82 -12.46 -13.95 -2.76
CA TRP A 82 -12.71 -12.57 -3.18
C TRP A 82 -14.20 -12.18 -3.18
N ASN A 83 -15.09 -13.16 -3.31
CA ASN A 83 -16.54 -12.98 -3.17
C ASN A 83 -17.08 -13.44 -1.82
N SER A 84 -16.19 -13.76 -0.87
CA SER A 84 -16.58 -14.22 0.47
C SER A 84 -17.42 -13.18 1.22
N PRO A 85 -18.27 -13.62 2.17
CA PRO A 85 -19.00 -12.71 3.06
C PRO A 85 -18.09 -11.74 3.82
N LYS A 86 -16.85 -12.16 4.12
CA LYS A 86 -15.83 -11.32 4.78
C LYS A 86 -15.47 -10.11 3.93
N ILE A 87 -15.07 -10.32 2.67
CA ILE A 87 -14.70 -9.24 1.76
C ILE A 87 -15.90 -8.34 1.46
N ASN A 88 -17.08 -8.92 1.22
CA ASN A 88 -18.27 -8.11 0.91
C ASN A 88 -18.68 -7.20 2.08
N ARG A 89 -18.52 -7.66 3.33
CA ARG A 89 -18.71 -6.83 4.52
C ARG A 89 -17.74 -5.66 4.56
N TRP A 90 -16.46 -5.89 4.26
CA TRP A 90 -15.45 -4.83 4.22
C TRP A 90 -15.70 -3.81 3.10
N ARG A 91 -16.11 -4.27 1.91
CA ARG A 91 -16.50 -3.41 0.80
C ARG A 91 -17.70 -2.53 1.18
N LEU A 92 -18.72 -3.11 1.80
CA LEU A 92 -19.88 -2.34 2.28
C LEU A 92 -19.46 -1.27 3.29
N ALA A 93 -18.62 -1.63 4.27
CA ALA A 93 -18.09 -0.69 5.26
C ALA A 93 -17.30 0.46 4.60
N GLN A 94 -16.49 0.20 3.56
CA GLN A 94 -15.79 1.24 2.80
C GLN A 94 -16.77 2.19 2.08
N VAL A 95 -17.80 1.65 1.42
CA VAL A 95 -18.82 2.44 0.71
C VAL A 95 -19.62 3.32 1.68
N GLU A 96 -19.89 2.83 2.89
CA GLU A 96 -20.61 3.54 3.95
C GLU A 96 -19.72 4.50 4.76
N GLY A 97 -18.40 4.53 4.50
CA GLY A 97 -17.45 5.35 5.26
C GLY A 97 -17.12 4.81 6.66
N ARG A 98 -17.55 3.58 6.98
CA ARG A 98 -17.23 2.87 8.24
C ARG A 98 -15.85 2.20 8.15
N PHE A 99 -14.80 2.99 7.95
CA PHE A 99 -13.46 2.46 7.66
C PHE A 99 -12.88 1.55 8.76
N ASN A 100 -13.30 1.73 10.02
CA ASN A 100 -12.86 0.86 11.13
C ASN A 100 -13.40 -0.57 11.01
N ASP A 101 -14.51 -0.76 10.28
CA ASP A 101 -15.16 -2.05 10.08
C ASP A 101 -14.71 -2.74 8.78
N SER A 102 -13.75 -2.14 8.07
CA SER A 102 -13.34 -2.56 6.71
C SER A 102 -12.05 -3.38 6.66
N GLY A 103 -11.62 -3.91 7.79
CA GLY A 103 -10.42 -4.73 7.94
C GLY A 103 -9.50 -4.18 9.03
N PRO A 104 -8.81 -5.05 9.80
CA PRO A 104 -7.98 -4.60 10.92
C PRO A 104 -6.86 -3.63 10.52
N LEU A 105 -6.31 -3.72 9.30
CA LEU A 105 -5.27 -2.78 8.84
C LEU A 105 -5.86 -1.44 8.39
N CYS A 106 -7.13 -1.40 8.00
CA CYS A 106 -7.73 -0.25 7.31
C CYS A 106 -7.96 0.97 8.22
N ASN A 107 -8.05 0.78 9.54
CA ASN A 107 -8.21 1.86 10.52
C ASN A 107 -6.97 2.78 10.59
N ARG A 108 -5.77 2.23 10.38
CA ARG A 108 -4.47 2.92 10.48
C ARG A 108 -3.76 3.06 9.13
N CYS A 109 -4.44 2.73 8.04
CA CYS A 109 -3.86 2.72 6.70
C CYS A 109 -3.65 4.12 6.13
N ASN A 110 -2.51 4.33 5.45
CA ASN A 110 -2.28 5.49 4.59
C ASN A 110 -3.07 5.34 3.27
N TRP A 111 -4.37 5.60 3.35
CA TRP A 111 -5.31 5.43 2.24
C TRP A 111 -4.96 6.24 0.98
N GLN A 112 -4.19 7.31 1.11
CA GLN A 112 -3.77 8.15 -0.02
C GLN A 112 -2.84 7.40 -0.98
N SER A 113 -2.05 6.46 -0.46
CA SER A 113 -1.14 5.63 -1.26
C SER A 113 -1.81 4.39 -1.85
N ALA A 114 -2.95 3.95 -1.30
CA ALA A 114 -3.65 2.74 -1.73
C ALA A 114 -4.57 2.95 -2.95
N GLY A 115 -4.79 4.20 -3.36
CA GLY A 115 -5.75 4.57 -4.39
C GLY A 115 -7.20 4.59 -3.89
N LEU A 116 -8.04 5.36 -4.58
CA LEU A 116 -9.46 5.50 -4.27
C LEU A 116 -10.31 4.85 -5.35
N LEU A 117 -11.37 4.16 -4.93
CA LEU A 117 -12.44 3.77 -5.82
C LEU A 117 -13.30 5.00 -6.13
N SER A 118 -13.69 5.18 -7.39
CA SER A 118 -14.57 6.29 -7.76
C SER A 118 -15.95 6.15 -7.10
N SER A 119 -16.63 7.27 -6.88
CA SER A 119 -18.00 7.25 -6.33
C SER A 119 -18.95 6.49 -7.25
N GLN A 120 -18.76 6.55 -8.57
CA GLN A 120 -19.60 5.86 -9.55
C GLN A 120 -19.44 4.35 -9.44
N ASP A 121 -18.19 3.87 -9.36
CA ASP A 121 -17.90 2.44 -9.22
C ASP A 121 -18.41 1.89 -7.89
N ALA A 122 -18.26 2.66 -6.80
CA ALA A 122 -18.79 2.31 -5.49
C ALA A 122 -20.33 2.12 -5.52
N GLN A 123 -21.05 3.03 -6.17
CA GLN A 123 -22.51 2.94 -6.31
C GLN A 123 -22.93 1.80 -7.23
N HIS A 124 -22.21 1.60 -8.33
CA HIS A 124 -22.47 0.49 -9.25
C HIS A 124 -22.32 -0.86 -8.54
N TRP A 125 -21.22 -1.05 -7.79
CA TRP A 125 -21.01 -2.25 -6.98
C TRP A 125 -22.13 -2.42 -5.94
N LEU A 126 -22.52 -1.36 -5.23
CA LEU A 126 -23.58 -1.44 -4.21
C LEU A 126 -24.92 -1.88 -4.81
N LYS A 127 -25.28 -1.37 -5.99
CA LYS A 127 -26.50 -1.77 -6.72
C LYS A 127 -26.46 -3.26 -7.09
N GLN A 128 -25.34 -3.73 -7.62
CA GLN A 128 -25.15 -5.14 -7.97
C GLN A 128 -25.23 -6.03 -6.73
N PHE A 129 -24.56 -5.64 -5.64
CA PHE A 129 -24.54 -6.38 -4.39
C PHE A 129 -25.96 -6.53 -3.82
N LYS A 130 -26.72 -5.43 -3.71
CA LYS A 130 -28.12 -5.47 -3.24
C LYS A 130 -29.02 -6.34 -4.12
N THR A 131 -28.78 -6.36 -5.43
CA THR A 131 -29.55 -7.20 -6.36
C THR A 131 -29.27 -8.68 -6.12
N LYS A 132 -27.99 -9.05 -5.97
CA LYS A 132 -27.58 -10.43 -5.67
C LYS A 132 -28.11 -10.92 -4.32
N GLU A 133 -28.10 -10.07 -3.29
CA GLU A 133 -28.61 -10.45 -1.96
C GLU A 133 -30.13 -10.65 -1.97
N LYS A 134 -30.88 -9.85 -2.72
CA LYS A 134 -32.33 -10.07 -2.91
C LYS A 134 -32.67 -11.38 -3.62
N GLN A 135 -31.80 -11.86 -4.51
CA GLN A 135 -32.01 -13.12 -5.25
C GLN A 135 -31.70 -14.37 -4.42
N LYS A 136 -30.96 -14.22 -3.31
CA LYS A 136 -30.65 -15.33 -2.39
C LYS A 136 -31.75 -15.56 -1.34
N GLN A 137 -32.70 -14.65 -1.25
CA GLN A 137 -33.76 -14.62 -0.23
C GLN A 137 -35.09 -15.05 -0.82
#